data_AF-A0A816GB88-F1
#
_entry.id   AF-A0A816GB88-F1
#
_cell.length_a   1.000
_cell.length_b   1.000
_cell.length_c   1.000
_cell.angle_alpha   90.00
_cell.angle_beta   90.00
_cell.angle_gamma   90.00
#
_symmetry.space_group_name_H-M   'P 1'
#
loop_
_entity.id
_entity.type
_entity.pdbx_description
1 polymer ?
#
loop_
_entity_poly.entity_id
_entity_poly.type
_entity_poly.pdbx_seq_one_letter_code
_entity_poly.pdbx_strand_id
1 'polypeptide(L)'
;AGFKTCGGRPASLHYETKDANTYASWKVDYLKYDNCYNDGTAPEVRYPIMRDALNTTGRPIFYSMCEWGVDQPALWAPEVGNSWRTTNDIQDNWKSMLNNIDINNEYADKAGPGGWNDPDMLEIGNGGMTDAEYVTHFSLWAISKAPLIIGCDISKMSSATLATLTHPGVIAINQDPLGAQGKKIAFSWSKTSNSSTGIGLTNCSTSSSNAQPKRITWVYNSTDGSIRSNSDGKCLSIENCDTSSGANIVAIDCQINDPQAKCQGKNQQWTVNTVDQTIISQMNSKCLQTFRAAGSAVDVSTCNKDNGQKWTWNSVDNTIENDLNHKCLTQVPELEVWAGDLDDGSVAVLLFNRGNSVSEPITVQWSDIGFPVRDSALVRDVWAQKNLGPYRYNYTSSNIDPHSVMMLKITLYAENENNSQAN
;
A
#
# COMPACT_ATOMS: atom_id res chain seq x y z
N ALA A 1 -13.04 20.83 -4.62
CA ALA A 1 -12.08 21.94 -4.74
C ALA A 1 -11.79 22.31 -6.22
N GLY A 2 -12.81 22.42 -7.08
CA GLY A 2 -12.64 22.82 -8.48
C GLY A 2 -13.91 23.42 -9.05
N PHE A 3 -13.87 23.86 -10.32
CA PHE A 3 -15.03 24.47 -10.99
C PHE A 3 -16.12 23.46 -11.33
N LYS A 4 -15.74 22.20 -11.51
CA LYS A 4 -16.65 21.08 -11.79
C LYS A 4 -16.25 19.84 -11.00
N THR A 5 -17.20 18.96 -10.71
CA THR A 5 -16.91 17.60 -10.22
C THR A 5 -16.25 16.80 -11.33
N CYS A 6 -15.59 15.68 -11.01
CA CYS A 6 -15.01 14.79 -12.04
C CYS A 6 -16.05 14.33 -13.08
N GLY A 7 -17.30 14.14 -12.66
CA GLY A 7 -18.45 13.86 -13.54
C GLY A 7 -19.02 15.06 -14.31
N GLY A 8 -18.33 16.21 -14.30
CA GLY A 8 -18.68 17.39 -15.08
C GLY A 8 -19.84 18.24 -14.54
N ARG A 9 -20.28 18.02 -13.29
CA ARG A 9 -21.35 18.80 -12.63
C ARG A 9 -20.78 20.04 -11.94
N PRO A 10 -21.59 21.07 -11.58
CA PRO A 10 -21.11 22.21 -10.79
C PRO A 10 -20.40 21.77 -9.50
N ALA A 11 -19.28 22.41 -9.18
CA ALA A 11 -18.54 22.21 -7.93
C ALA A 11 -18.24 23.56 -7.25
N SER A 12 -17.54 23.52 -6.11
CA SER A 12 -17.59 24.59 -5.12
C SER A 12 -16.42 25.57 -5.12
N LEU A 13 -15.48 25.52 -6.07
CA LEU A 13 -14.38 26.50 -6.09
C LEU A 13 -14.92 27.91 -6.28
N HIS A 14 -14.58 28.83 -5.37
CA HIS A 14 -15.12 30.19 -5.23
C HIS A 14 -16.60 30.30 -4.79
N TYR A 15 -17.22 29.18 -4.42
CA TYR A 15 -18.58 29.10 -3.88
C TYR A 15 -18.63 28.41 -2.51
N GLU A 16 -17.49 28.27 -1.84
CA GLU A 16 -17.30 27.45 -0.65
C GLU A 16 -18.27 27.86 0.48
N THR A 17 -18.36 29.14 0.80
CA THR A 17 -19.29 29.65 1.83
C THR A 17 -20.76 29.37 1.50
N LYS A 18 -21.15 29.52 0.23
CA LYS A 18 -22.53 29.28 -0.19
C LYS A 18 -22.88 27.80 -0.10
N ASP A 19 -21.99 26.95 -0.59
CA ASP A 19 -22.19 25.51 -0.63
C ASP A 19 -22.14 24.91 0.78
N ALA A 20 -21.20 25.34 1.64
CA ALA A 20 -21.14 24.93 3.04
C ALA A 20 -22.43 25.28 3.80
N ASN A 21 -22.93 26.51 3.67
CA ASN A 21 -24.22 26.91 4.27
C ASN A 21 -25.38 26.05 3.75
N THR A 22 -25.36 25.69 2.46
CA THR A 22 -26.36 24.81 1.86
C THR A 22 -26.30 23.41 2.47
N TYR A 23 -25.11 22.80 2.55
CA TYR A 23 -24.90 21.49 3.18
C TYR A 23 -25.37 21.48 4.64
N ALA A 24 -25.02 22.51 5.41
CA ALA A 24 -25.47 22.65 6.79
C ALA A 24 -27.00 22.79 6.90
N SER A 25 -27.64 23.55 5.99
CA SER A 25 -29.10 23.69 5.95
C SER A 25 -29.82 22.37 5.66
N TRP A 26 -29.20 21.51 4.85
CA TRP A 26 -29.69 20.16 4.55
C TRP A 26 -29.35 19.15 5.64
N LYS A 27 -28.62 19.58 6.68
CA LYS A 27 -28.14 18.72 7.77
C LYS A 27 -27.20 17.60 7.30
N VAL A 28 -26.37 17.88 6.29
CA VAL A 28 -25.29 16.98 5.88
C VAL A 28 -24.32 16.78 7.05
N ASP A 29 -23.77 15.57 7.20
CA ASP A 29 -22.83 15.20 8.27
C ASP A 29 -21.44 14.83 7.75
N TYR A 30 -21.30 14.64 6.43
CA TYR A 30 -20.07 14.20 5.79
C TYR A 30 -19.93 14.86 4.40
N LEU A 31 -18.76 15.42 4.11
CA LEU A 31 -18.41 15.96 2.79
C LEU A 31 -17.15 15.28 2.26
N LYS A 32 -17.27 14.54 1.15
CA LYS A 32 -16.13 14.21 0.27
C LYS A 32 -15.85 15.41 -0.65
N TYR A 33 -14.62 15.90 -0.67
CA TYR A 33 -14.24 17.10 -1.43
C TYR A 33 -13.12 16.84 -2.44
N ASP A 34 -13.54 16.67 -3.69
CA ASP A 34 -12.72 16.25 -4.82
C ASP A 34 -11.74 17.33 -5.35
N ASN A 35 -10.84 16.99 -6.26
CA ASN A 35 -9.78 17.87 -6.79
C ASN A 35 -9.84 18.07 -8.33
N CYS A 36 -10.80 17.48 -9.03
CA CYS A 36 -11.00 17.70 -10.47
C CYS A 36 -11.28 19.17 -10.86
N TYR A 37 -10.89 19.55 -12.08
CA TYR A 37 -11.14 20.88 -12.69
C TYR A 37 -10.77 22.07 -11.79
N ASN A 38 -9.66 21.97 -11.06
CA ASN A 38 -9.09 23.09 -10.32
C ASN A 38 -8.37 24.09 -11.26
N ASP A 39 -7.97 25.24 -10.72
CA ASP A 39 -7.30 26.34 -11.43
C ASP A 39 -5.76 26.24 -11.39
N GLY A 40 -5.21 25.09 -10.98
CA GLY A 40 -3.78 24.87 -10.79
C GLY A 40 -3.24 25.35 -9.45
N THR A 41 -4.06 25.96 -8.59
CA THR A 41 -3.63 26.30 -7.23
C THR A 41 -3.45 25.03 -6.39
N ALA A 42 -2.43 25.04 -5.52
CA ALA A 42 -2.09 23.90 -4.68
C ALA A 42 -3.26 23.48 -3.76
N PRO A 43 -3.48 22.17 -3.51
CA PRO A 43 -4.49 21.71 -2.56
C PRO A 43 -4.37 22.35 -1.17
N GLU A 44 -3.15 22.51 -0.66
CA GLU A 44 -2.86 23.14 0.63
C GLU A 44 -3.41 24.57 0.74
N VAL A 45 -3.64 25.26 -0.38
CA VAL A 45 -4.26 26.60 -0.41
C VAL A 45 -5.78 26.52 -0.52
N ARG A 46 -6.31 25.59 -1.33
CA ARG A 46 -7.76 25.52 -1.63
C ARG A 46 -8.59 24.84 -0.55
N TYR A 47 -8.08 23.74 0.02
CA TYR A 47 -8.84 22.94 0.98
C TYR A 47 -9.16 23.69 2.29
N PRO A 48 -8.25 24.50 2.87
CA PRO A 48 -8.57 25.32 4.04
C PRO A 48 -9.76 26.28 3.85
N ILE A 49 -10.01 26.78 2.64
CA ILE A 49 -11.13 27.69 2.36
C ILE A 49 -12.47 26.98 2.60
N MET A 50 -12.61 25.73 2.16
CA MET A 50 -13.82 24.94 2.40
C MET A 50 -13.92 24.50 3.87
N ARG A 51 -12.80 24.14 4.53
CA ARG A 51 -12.78 23.89 5.98
C ARG A 51 -13.35 25.08 6.76
N ASP A 52 -12.86 26.28 6.49
CA ASP A 52 -13.28 27.49 7.20
C ASP A 52 -14.75 27.83 6.92
N ALA A 53 -15.20 27.61 5.68
CA ALA A 53 -16.60 27.73 5.30
C ALA A 53 -17.51 26.76 6.06
N LEU A 54 -17.12 25.47 6.18
CA LEU A 54 -17.86 24.46 6.95
C LEU A 54 -17.90 24.82 8.44
N ASN A 55 -16.77 25.19 9.04
CA ASN A 55 -16.69 25.59 10.44
C ASN A 55 -17.58 26.80 10.75
N THR A 56 -17.64 27.78 9.85
CA THR A 56 -18.47 28.99 10.00
C THR A 56 -19.97 28.67 10.09
N THR A 57 -20.42 27.54 9.54
CA THR A 57 -21.84 27.13 9.63
C THR A 57 -22.27 26.74 11.05
N GLY A 58 -21.31 26.41 11.92
CA GLY A 58 -21.56 25.91 13.28
C GLY A 58 -22.08 24.47 13.36
N ARG A 59 -22.27 23.77 12.22
CA ARG A 59 -22.62 22.34 12.18
C ARG A 59 -21.34 21.49 12.05
N PRO A 60 -21.13 20.48 12.91
CA PRO A 60 -20.08 19.49 12.69
C PRO A 60 -20.34 18.70 11.40
N ILE A 61 -19.41 18.76 10.45
CA ILE A 61 -19.44 18.02 9.18
C ILE A 61 -18.08 17.36 9.02
N PHE A 62 -18.03 16.03 8.91
CA PHE A 62 -16.79 15.30 8.67
C PHE A 62 -16.23 15.71 7.30
N TYR A 63 -15.00 16.20 7.27
CA TYR A 63 -14.37 16.72 6.06
C TYR A 63 -13.36 15.72 5.48
N SER A 64 -13.79 14.99 4.46
CA SER A 64 -12.97 14.00 3.74
C SER A 64 -12.39 14.62 2.48
N MET A 65 -11.08 14.77 2.46
CA MET A 65 -10.34 15.41 1.39
C MET A 65 -9.95 14.38 0.31
N CYS A 66 -10.13 14.74 -0.96
CA CYS A 66 -9.95 13.85 -2.11
C CYS A 66 -9.06 14.48 -3.19
N GLU A 67 -7.82 14.80 -2.80
CA GLU A 67 -6.74 15.35 -3.63
C GLU A 67 -5.76 14.30 -4.15
N TRP A 68 -6.03 13.03 -3.88
CA TRP A 68 -5.35 11.87 -4.46
C TRP A 68 -3.85 11.79 -4.15
N GLY A 69 -3.43 12.27 -2.98
CA GLY A 69 -2.01 12.32 -2.60
C GLY A 69 -1.22 13.48 -3.23
N VAL A 70 -1.87 14.35 -4.03
CA VAL A 70 -1.20 15.50 -4.67
C VAL A 70 -0.64 16.43 -3.58
N ASP A 71 0.65 16.75 -3.73
CA ASP A 71 1.42 17.56 -2.78
C ASP A 71 1.42 16.99 -1.35
N GLN A 72 1.40 15.65 -1.22
CA GLN A 72 1.65 14.91 0.04
C GLN A 72 0.74 15.36 1.21
N PRO A 73 -0.59 15.18 1.10
CA PRO A 73 -1.57 15.68 2.06
C PRO A 73 -1.32 15.26 3.50
N ALA A 74 -0.76 14.08 3.74
CA ALA A 74 -0.41 13.62 5.08
C ALA A 74 0.55 14.57 5.85
N LEU A 75 1.22 15.50 5.18
CA LEU A 75 2.13 16.47 5.81
C LEU A 75 1.43 17.76 6.27
N TRP A 76 0.22 18.07 5.79
CA TRP A 76 -0.46 19.35 6.05
C TRP A 76 -1.98 19.22 6.32
N ALA A 77 -2.63 18.18 5.80
CA ALA A 77 -4.06 17.92 5.95
C ALA A 77 -4.55 17.61 7.38
N PRO A 78 -3.73 17.15 8.35
CA PRO A 78 -4.21 16.96 9.73
C PRO A 78 -4.80 18.20 10.40
N GLU A 79 -4.37 19.41 9.99
CA GLU A 79 -4.93 20.68 10.48
C GLU A 79 -6.12 21.18 9.65
N VAL A 80 -6.52 20.42 8.63
CA VAL A 80 -7.50 20.85 7.62
C VAL A 80 -8.75 19.98 7.60
N GLY A 81 -8.59 18.66 7.48
CA GLY A 81 -9.69 17.71 7.33
C GLY A 81 -9.59 16.52 8.29
N ASN A 82 -10.60 15.67 8.26
CA ASN A 82 -10.69 14.49 9.10
C ASN A 82 -10.14 13.22 8.44
N SER A 83 -10.09 13.21 7.11
CA SER A 83 -9.33 12.22 6.33
C SER A 83 -8.86 12.85 5.03
N TRP A 84 -7.84 12.26 4.42
CA TRP A 84 -7.29 12.73 3.15
C TRP A 84 -6.85 11.56 2.29
N ARG A 85 -7.21 11.60 1.00
CA ARG A 85 -6.82 10.57 0.04
C ARG A 85 -5.30 10.59 -0.15
N THR A 86 -4.63 9.48 0.14
CA THR A 86 -3.17 9.33 -0.05
C THR A 86 -2.82 8.87 -1.46
N THR A 87 -3.80 8.43 -2.24
CA THR A 87 -3.63 7.73 -3.52
C THR A 87 -4.66 8.14 -4.57
N ASN A 88 -4.40 7.79 -5.84
CA ASN A 88 -5.43 7.79 -6.89
C ASN A 88 -6.54 6.78 -6.59
N ASP A 89 -7.61 6.85 -7.38
CA ASP A 89 -8.77 5.98 -7.20
C ASP A 89 -8.37 4.51 -7.30
N ILE A 90 -8.84 3.73 -6.33
CA ILE A 90 -8.68 2.28 -6.35
C ILE A 90 -9.51 1.71 -7.51
N GLN A 91 -9.04 0.59 -8.05
CA GLN A 91 -9.77 -0.24 -8.98
C GLN A 91 -9.89 -1.64 -8.37
N ASP A 92 -10.96 -2.34 -8.70
CA ASP A 92 -11.20 -3.72 -8.27
C ASP A 92 -10.27 -4.73 -8.96
N ASN A 93 -8.99 -4.66 -8.60
CA ASN A 93 -7.96 -5.62 -8.96
C ASN A 93 -6.80 -5.58 -7.96
N TRP A 94 -6.11 -6.71 -7.84
CA TRP A 94 -5.02 -6.92 -6.89
C TRP A 94 -3.90 -5.88 -6.99
N LYS A 95 -3.51 -5.52 -8.23
CA LYS A 95 -2.43 -4.55 -8.48
C LYS A 95 -2.79 -3.17 -7.91
N SER A 96 -3.99 -2.68 -8.17
CA SER A 96 -4.44 -1.39 -7.68
C SER A 96 -4.52 -1.36 -6.16
N MET A 97 -5.01 -2.43 -5.54
CA MET A 97 -5.08 -2.56 -4.08
C MET A 97 -3.68 -2.51 -3.45
N LEU A 98 -2.73 -3.32 -3.96
CA LEU A 98 -1.34 -3.31 -3.50
C LEU A 98 -0.67 -1.95 -3.67
N ASN A 99 -0.84 -1.30 -4.82
CA ASN A 99 -0.26 0.01 -5.06
C ASN A 99 -0.78 1.06 -4.06
N ASN A 100 -2.08 1.04 -3.77
CA ASN A 100 -2.66 2.01 -2.84
C ASN A 100 -2.16 1.79 -1.41
N ILE A 101 -2.14 0.55 -0.92
CA ILE A 101 -1.68 0.28 0.45
C ILE A 101 -0.17 0.51 0.62
N ASP A 102 0.64 0.22 -0.40
CA ASP A 102 2.09 0.45 -0.34
C ASP A 102 2.42 1.96 -0.27
N ILE A 103 1.70 2.82 -0.99
CA ILE A 103 1.83 4.28 -0.87
C ILE A 103 1.32 4.76 0.49
N ASN A 104 0.18 4.24 0.95
CA ASN A 104 -0.42 4.64 2.22
C ASN A 104 0.46 4.32 3.43
N ASN A 105 1.23 3.24 3.36
CA ASN A 105 2.17 2.81 4.40
C ASN A 105 3.25 3.86 4.71
N GLU A 106 3.69 4.64 3.73
CA GLU A 106 4.74 5.66 3.92
C GLU A 106 4.30 6.79 4.85
N TYR A 107 2.98 6.96 5.01
CA TYR A 107 2.39 8.01 5.84
C TYR A 107 1.85 7.49 7.18
N ALA A 108 2.19 6.26 7.58
CA ALA A 108 1.65 5.65 8.80
C ALA A 108 1.80 6.52 10.04
N ASP A 109 2.97 7.16 10.21
CA ASP A 109 3.26 8.02 11.36
C ASP A 109 2.57 9.42 11.29
N LYS A 110 1.68 9.63 10.32
CA LYS A 110 0.92 10.88 10.11
C LYS A 110 -0.58 10.74 10.38
N ALA A 111 -1.09 9.52 10.53
CA ALA A 111 -2.49 9.29 10.89
C ALA A 111 -2.66 9.15 12.41
N GLY A 112 -3.85 9.51 12.89
CA GLY A 112 -4.25 9.34 14.28
C GLY A 112 -5.65 9.90 14.56
N PRO A 113 -6.10 9.88 15.82
CA PRO A 113 -7.42 10.36 16.20
C PRO A 113 -7.72 11.77 15.66
N GLY A 114 -8.70 11.85 14.76
CA GLY A 114 -9.15 13.10 14.14
C GLY A 114 -8.63 13.38 12.73
N GLY A 115 -7.62 12.63 12.25
CA GLY A 115 -7.03 12.78 10.92
C GLY A 115 -6.45 11.47 10.37
N TRP A 116 -7.07 10.93 9.31
CA TRP A 116 -6.77 9.60 8.80
C TRP A 116 -6.27 9.59 7.35
N ASN A 117 -5.25 8.79 7.07
CA ASN A 117 -4.86 8.48 5.71
C ASN A 117 -5.95 7.62 5.03
N ASP A 118 -6.36 8.02 3.83
CA ASP A 118 -7.42 7.36 3.05
C ASP A 118 -6.85 6.75 1.75
N PRO A 119 -6.57 5.42 1.71
CA PRO A 119 -6.16 4.71 0.49
C PRO A 119 -7.32 4.40 -0.48
N ASP A 120 -8.46 5.07 -0.33
CA ASP A 120 -9.73 4.92 -1.05
C ASP A 120 -10.67 3.83 -0.50
N MET A 121 -11.84 3.70 -1.12
CA MET A 121 -12.93 2.81 -0.70
C MET A 121 -12.57 1.31 -0.72
N LEU A 122 -13.44 0.51 -0.10
CA LEU A 122 -13.37 -0.95 -0.10
C LEU A 122 -14.00 -1.53 -1.37
N GLU A 123 -13.23 -2.27 -2.17
CA GLU A 123 -13.69 -2.98 -3.39
C GLU A 123 -14.35 -4.33 -3.09
N ILE A 124 -14.46 -4.72 -1.81
CA ILE A 124 -14.97 -6.03 -1.40
C ILE A 124 -16.37 -6.31 -1.95
N GLY A 125 -16.45 -7.30 -2.84
CA GLY A 125 -17.71 -7.77 -3.45
C GLY A 125 -17.99 -7.25 -4.86
N ASN A 126 -17.08 -6.49 -5.48
CA ASN A 126 -17.27 -5.95 -6.84
C ASN A 126 -16.96 -6.95 -7.97
N GLY A 127 -16.21 -8.01 -7.67
CA GLY A 127 -16.04 -9.22 -8.49
C GLY A 127 -14.71 -9.33 -9.26
N GLY A 128 -13.82 -8.35 -9.16
CA GLY A 128 -12.51 -8.30 -9.82
C GLY A 128 -11.37 -8.95 -9.04
N MET A 129 -11.54 -9.15 -7.74
CA MET A 129 -10.66 -9.94 -6.88
C MET A 129 -11.35 -11.20 -6.32
N THR A 130 -10.56 -12.18 -5.90
CA THR A 130 -10.98 -13.39 -5.19
C THR A 130 -11.40 -13.10 -3.75
N ASP A 131 -12.14 -14.01 -3.12
CA ASP A 131 -12.53 -13.87 -1.71
C ASP A 131 -11.33 -13.74 -0.77
N ALA A 132 -10.23 -14.46 -1.04
CA ALA A 132 -9.00 -14.37 -0.26
C ALA A 132 -8.33 -13.00 -0.40
N GLU A 133 -8.28 -12.47 -1.62
CA GLU A 133 -7.77 -11.13 -1.89
C GLU A 133 -8.64 -10.04 -1.22
N TYR A 134 -9.97 -10.21 -1.17
CA TYR A 134 -10.84 -9.29 -0.43
C TYR A 134 -10.65 -9.34 1.08
N VAL A 135 -10.45 -10.53 1.65
CA VAL A 135 -10.08 -10.69 3.07
C VAL A 135 -8.77 -9.95 3.36
N THR A 136 -7.79 -10.08 2.47
CA THR A 136 -6.52 -9.35 2.56
C THR A 136 -6.71 -7.84 2.46
N HIS A 137 -7.46 -7.36 1.47
CA HIS A 137 -7.79 -5.95 1.28
C HIS A 137 -8.45 -5.35 2.53
N PHE A 138 -9.46 -6.02 3.08
CA PHE A 138 -10.14 -5.56 4.29
C PHE A 138 -9.21 -5.53 5.51
N SER A 139 -8.35 -6.54 5.65
CA SER A 139 -7.38 -6.62 6.75
C SER A 139 -6.32 -5.52 6.69
N LEU A 140 -5.82 -5.21 5.49
CA LEU A 140 -4.84 -4.15 5.25
C LEU A 140 -5.42 -2.76 5.50
N TRP A 141 -6.66 -2.51 5.07
CA TRP A 141 -7.37 -1.25 5.39
C TRP A 141 -7.64 -1.15 6.89
N ALA A 142 -8.02 -2.25 7.53
CA ALA A 142 -8.30 -2.26 8.96
C ALA A 142 -7.05 -1.97 9.81
N ILE A 143 -5.94 -2.67 9.57
CA ILE A 143 -4.70 -2.45 10.33
C ILE A 143 -4.12 -1.06 10.08
N SER A 144 -4.33 -0.49 8.89
CA SER A 144 -3.86 0.86 8.55
C SER A 144 -4.75 1.99 9.08
N LYS A 145 -5.85 1.68 9.77
CA LYS A 145 -6.85 2.66 10.25
C LYS A 145 -7.44 3.50 9.12
N ALA A 146 -7.47 2.96 7.90
CA ALA A 146 -8.13 3.57 6.78
C ALA A 146 -9.65 3.69 7.04
N PRO A 147 -10.33 4.69 6.44
CA PRO A 147 -11.79 4.70 6.40
C PRO A 147 -12.35 3.41 5.78
N LEU A 148 -13.27 2.74 6.47
CA LEU A 148 -13.93 1.53 5.98
C LEU A 148 -15.24 1.88 5.26
N ILE A 149 -15.12 2.46 4.05
CA ILE A 149 -16.26 2.88 3.22
C ILE A 149 -16.56 1.80 2.17
N ILE A 150 -17.74 1.18 2.24
CA ILE A 150 -18.17 0.11 1.32
C ILE A 150 -18.36 0.67 -0.09
N GLY A 151 -17.64 0.10 -1.07
CA GLY A 151 -17.70 0.49 -2.49
C GLY A 151 -18.55 -0.41 -3.38
N CYS A 152 -19.24 -1.42 -2.83
CA CYS A 152 -20.03 -2.38 -3.60
C CYS A 152 -21.55 -2.19 -3.50
N ASP A 153 -22.30 -2.88 -4.37
CA ASP A 153 -23.76 -2.89 -4.33
C ASP A 153 -24.25 -3.72 -3.13
N ILE A 154 -24.60 -3.01 -2.06
CA ILE A 154 -25.04 -3.61 -0.80
C ILE A 154 -26.31 -4.49 -0.93
N SER A 155 -27.11 -4.29 -1.98
CA SER A 155 -28.32 -5.09 -2.24
C SER A 155 -28.02 -6.45 -2.86
N LYS A 156 -26.78 -6.68 -3.31
CA LYS A 156 -26.34 -7.88 -4.03
C LYS A 156 -25.17 -8.59 -3.35
N MET A 157 -24.84 -8.24 -2.10
CA MET A 157 -23.72 -8.89 -1.40
C MET A 157 -23.92 -10.40 -1.29
N SER A 158 -22.87 -11.15 -1.59
CA SER A 158 -22.82 -12.56 -1.23
C SER A 158 -22.68 -12.70 0.30
N SER A 159 -22.98 -13.89 0.83
CA SER A 159 -22.73 -14.19 2.25
C SER A 159 -21.26 -14.03 2.64
N ALA A 160 -20.32 -14.32 1.71
CA ALA A 160 -18.89 -14.16 1.94
C ALA A 160 -18.48 -12.68 2.01
N THR A 161 -19.02 -11.85 1.11
CA THR A 161 -18.85 -10.39 1.10
C THR A 161 -19.36 -9.79 2.41
N LEU A 162 -20.58 -10.15 2.81
CA LEU A 162 -21.17 -9.67 4.06
C LEU A 162 -20.33 -10.10 5.27
N ALA A 163 -19.96 -11.38 5.37
CA ALA A 163 -19.16 -11.90 6.47
C ALA A 163 -17.80 -11.19 6.60
N THR A 164 -17.17 -10.85 5.46
CA THR A 164 -15.92 -10.08 5.42
C THR A 164 -16.14 -8.67 5.96
N LEU A 165 -17.09 -7.93 5.38
CA LEU A 165 -17.36 -6.52 5.71
C LEU A 165 -17.92 -6.31 7.12
N THR A 166 -18.52 -7.34 7.72
CA THR A 166 -19.07 -7.27 9.09
C THR A 166 -18.21 -7.99 10.12
N HIS A 167 -16.97 -8.38 9.80
CA HIS A 167 -16.17 -9.18 10.73
C HIS A 167 -15.80 -8.38 12.00
N PRO A 168 -16.34 -8.72 13.19
CA PRO A 168 -16.28 -7.83 14.35
C PRO A 168 -14.85 -7.67 14.88
N GLY A 169 -14.04 -8.72 14.81
CA GLY A 169 -12.65 -8.67 15.26
C GLY A 169 -11.77 -7.74 14.42
N VAL A 170 -12.01 -7.67 13.11
CA VAL A 170 -11.20 -6.86 12.19
C VAL A 170 -11.64 -5.39 12.26
N ILE A 171 -12.94 -5.15 12.36
CA ILE A 171 -13.49 -3.81 12.64
C ILE A 171 -12.97 -3.29 13.98
N ALA A 172 -12.90 -4.12 15.02
CA ALA A 172 -12.36 -3.71 16.32
C ALA A 172 -10.87 -3.30 16.24
N ILE A 173 -10.07 -3.93 15.38
CA ILE A 173 -8.71 -3.46 15.11
C ILE A 173 -8.77 -2.06 14.47
N ASN A 174 -9.58 -1.85 13.44
CA ASN A 174 -9.69 -0.54 12.78
C ASN A 174 -10.19 0.57 13.72
N GLN A 175 -11.13 0.25 14.61
CA GLN A 175 -11.80 1.19 15.52
C GLN A 175 -11.09 1.31 16.88
N ASP A 176 -9.87 0.81 17.00
CA ASP A 176 -9.10 0.90 18.24
C ASP A 176 -8.87 2.38 18.66
N PRO A 177 -9.14 2.76 19.92
CA PRO A 177 -9.09 4.16 20.36
C PRO A 177 -7.72 4.83 20.27
N LEU A 178 -6.62 4.06 20.32
CA LEU A 178 -5.29 4.61 20.16
C LEU A 178 -5.11 5.22 18.76
N GLY A 179 -5.79 4.66 17.76
CA GLY A 179 -5.74 5.17 16.40
C GLY A 179 -4.37 5.06 15.75
N ALA A 180 -3.46 4.25 16.28
CA ALA A 180 -2.13 4.07 15.70
C ALA A 180 -2.23 3.28 14.39
N GLN A 181 -1.94 3.93 13.26
CA GLN A 181 -1.86 3.25 11.97
C GLN A 181 -0.75 2.19 11.99
N GLY A 182 -1.14 0.94 11.74
CA GLY A 182 -0.18 -0.13 11.55
C GLY A 182 0.60 0.04 10.26
N LYS A 183 1.85 -0.43 10.27
CA LYS A 183 2.81 -0.32 9.17
C LYS A 183 3.61 -1.59 8.98
N LYS A 184 4.24 -1.72 7.82
CA LYS A 184 5.24 -2.78 7.58
C LYS A 184 6.41 -2.63 8.55
N ILE A 185 6.76 -3.72 9.22
CA ILE A 185 7.86 -3.76 10.21
C ILE A 185 8.95 -4.78 9.85
N ALA A 186 8.59 -5.83 9.12
CA ALA A 186 9.53 -6.86 8.68
C ALA A 186 9.16 -7.45 7.31
N PHE A 187 10.18 -7.97 6.63
CA PHE A 187 10.05 -8.70 5.38
C PHE A 187 10.87 -9.98 5.38
N SER A 188 10.42 -10.98 4.64
CA SER A 188 11.23 -12.12 4.24
C SER A 188 10.98 -12.52 2.80
N TRP A 189 12.04 -13.00 2.15
CA TRP A 189 11.95 -13.58 0.81
C TRP A 189 11.27 -14.95 0.88
N SER A 190 10.54 -15.29 -0.18
CA SER A 190 10.10 -16.66 -0.37
C SER A 190 11.30 -17.60 -0.36
N LYS A 191 11.15 -18.78 0.26
CA LYS A 191 12.23 -19.79 0.30
C LYS A 191 12.29 -20.60 -1.00
N THR A 192 11.36 -20.36 -1.92
CA THR A 192 11.28 -21.06 -3.21
C THR A 192 11.85 -20.20 -4.33
N SER A 193 12.77 -20.77 -5.11
CA SER A 193 13.56 -20.04 -6.13
C SER A 193 12.74 -19.56 -7.34
N ASN A 194 11.55 -20.13 -7.56
CA ASN A 194 10.84 -20.00 -8.84
C ASN A 194 9.74 -18.91 -8.83
N SER A 195 9.67 -18.07 -7.79
CA SER A 195 8.67 -17.01 -7.72
C SER A 195 9.04 -15.83 -8.64
N SER A 196 8.02 -15.28 -9.31
CA SER A 196 8.08 -13.90 -9.80
C SER A 196 8.12 -12.97 -8.61
N THR A 197 9.14 -12.12 -8.55
CA THR A 197 9.30 -11.16 -7.47
C THR A 197 8.82 -9.79 -7.94
N GLY A 198 7.99 -9.11 -7.14
CA GLY A 198 7.49 -7.78 -7.49
C GLY A 198 8.61 -6.75 -7.57
N ILE A 199 8.44 -5.73 -8.41
CA ILE A 199 9.35 -4.59 -8.49
C ILE A 199 8.68 -3.35 -7.92
N GLY A 200 9.43 -2.61 -7.12
CA GLY A 200 8.98 -1.40 -6.45
C GLY A 200 10.12 -0.42 -6.23
N LEU A 201 9.93 0.47 -5.27
CA LEU A 201 10.86 1.53 -4.93
C LEU A 201 11.25 1.47 -3.45
N THR A 202 12.50 1.79 -3.14
CA THR A 202 13.01 1.91 -1.76
C THR A 202 13.91 3.14 -1.63
N ASN A 203 14.25 3.53 -0.40
CA ASN A 203 15.25 4.57 -0.16
C ASN A 203 16.59 4.20 -0.78
N CYS A 204 17.22 5.14 -1.48
CA CYS A 204 18.54 4.90 -2.10
C CYS A 204 19.68 4.76 -1.08
N SER A 205 19.50 5.18 0.17
CA SER A 205 20.49 5.06 1.24
C SER A 205 20.71 3.60 1.69
N THR A 206 21.93 3.25 2.07
CA THR A 206 22.32 1.89 2.49
C THR A 206 21.75 1.42 3.83
N SER A 207 20.99 2.26 4.57
CA SER A 207 20.40 1.86 5.85
C SER A 207 19.17 0.98 5.61
N SER A 208 19.39 -0.33 5.42
CA SER A 208 18.31 -1.31 5.44
C SER A 208 17.74 -1.38 6.86
N SER A 209 16.52 -0.86 7.06
CA SER A 209 15.69 -1.30 8.17
C SER A 209 15.03 -2.62 7.81
N ASN A 210 14.59 -3.40 8.80
CA ASN A 210 13.77 -4.60 8.55
C ASN A 210 12.42 -4.25 7.88
N ALA A 211 12.01 -2.98 7.98
CA ALA A 211 10.71 -2.45 7.55
C ALA A 211 10.68 -1.91 6.10
N GLN A 212 11.79 -1.98 5.36
CA GLN A 212 11.86 -1.53 3.96
C GLN A 212 12.62 -2.56 3.10
N PRO A 213 12.23 -2.78 1.83
CA PRO A 213 12.99 -3.65 0.94
C PRO A 213 14.44 -3.19 0.84
N LYS A 214 15.37 -4.14 0.88
CA LYS A 214 16.80 -3.84 0.80
C LYS A 214 17.09 -3.14 -0.52
N ARG A 215 17.90 -2.09 -0.45
CA ARG A 215 18.57 -1.51 -1.62
C ARG A 215 19.26 -2.62 -2.41
N ILE A 216 18.89 -2.79 -3.67
CA ILE A 216 19.58 -3.68 -4.62
C ILE A 216 20.25 -2.86 -5.72
N THR A 217 21.17 -3.51 -6.43
CA THR A 217 21.90 -2.91 -7.54
C THR A 217 21.63 -3.71 -8.80
N TRP A 218 21.78 -3.06 -9.94
CA TRP A 218 21.40 -3.60 -11.24
C TRP A 218 22.59 -3.61 -12.18
N VAL A 219 22.54 -4.45 -13.22
CA VAL A 219 23.48 -4.46 -14.33
C VAL A 219 22.70 -4.44 -15.63
N TYR A 220 23.03 -3.49 -16.51
CA TYR A 220 22.51 -3.45 -17.87
C TYR A 220 23.51 -4.11 -18.83
N ASN A 221 23.05 -5.09 -19.59
CA ASN A 221 23.81 -5.68 -20.69
C ASN A 221 23.28 -5.14 -22.02
N SER A 222 24.03 -4.24 -22.65
CA SER A 222 23.65 -3.63 -23.92
C SER A 222 23.62 -4.60 -25.11
N THR A 223 24.22 -5.79 -24.97
CA THR A 223 24.27 -6.79 -26.05
C THR A 223 22.95 -7.53 -26.19
N ASP A 224 22.35 -7.93 -25.06
CA ASP A 224 21.09 -8.69 -25.03
C ASP A 224 19.89 -7.86 -24.57
N GLY A 225 20.12 -6.63 -24.10
CA GLY A 225 19.11 -5.71 -23.59
C GLY A 225 18.64 -6.00 -22.17
N SER A 226 19.26 -6.95 -21.46
CA SER A 226 18.84 -7.33 -20.10
C SER A 226 19.19 -6.26 -19.06
N ILE A 227 18.28 -6.03 -18.13
CA ILE A 227 18.57 -5.39 -16.84
C ILE A 227 18.45 -6.47 -15.77
N ARG A 228 19.55 -6.80 -15.10
CA ARG A 228 19.64 -7.91 -14.15
C ARG A 228 19.90 -7.42 -12.75
N SER A 229 19.22 -8.01 -11.77
CA SER A 229 19.49 -7.75 -10.36
C SER A 229 20.83 -8.40 -9.96
N ASN A 230 21.68 -7.67 -9.25
CA ASN A 230 22.92 -8.21 -8.70
C ASN A 230 22.69 -9.04 -7.42
N SER A 231 21.48 -9.03 -6.85
CA SER A 231 21.15 -9.80 -5.63
C SER A 231 20.97 -11.30 -5.94
N ASP A 232 20.30 -11.62 -7.04
CA ASP A 232 19.87 -12.98 -7.38
C ASP A 232 20.04 -13.33 -8.88
N GLY A 233 20.46 -12.37 -9.71
CA GLY A 233 20.67 -12.56 -11.14
C GLY A 233 19.39 -12.53 -11.99
N LYS A 234 18.21 -12.28 -11.39
CA LYS A 234 16.93 -12.23 -12.11
C LYS A 234 16.85 -11.02 -13.05
N CYS A 235 16.16 -11.20 -14.17
CA CYS A 235 15.92 -10.17 -15.18
C CYS A 235 14.67 -9.35 -14.85
N LEU A 236 14.79 -8.03 -15.01
CA LEU A 236 13.65 -7.11 -15.04
C LEU A 236 12.75 -7.46 -16.24
N SER A 237 11.48 -7.71 -15.98
CA SER A 237 10.57 -8.28 -16.97
C SER A 237 9.20 -7.64 -16.91
N ILE A 238 8.57 -7.48 -18.06
CA ILE A 238 7.12 -7.26 -18.14
C ILE A 238 6.41 -8.58 -17.85
N GLU A 239 5.47 -8.52 -16.91
CA GLU A 239 4.67 -9.66 -16.51
C GLU A 239 3.71 -10.08 -17.64
N ASN A 240 3.59 -11.39 -17.84
CA ASN A 240 2.59 -11.99 -18.74
C ASN A 240 2.58 -11.50 -20.21
N CYS A 241 3.68 -10.96 -20.72
CA CYS A 241 3.73 -10.32 -22.05
C CYS A 241 2.74 -9.17 -22.23
N ASP A 242 2.30 -8.53 -21.14
CA ASP A 242 1.27 -7.51 -21.24
C ASP A 242 1.78 -6.28 -22.03
N THR A 243 1.00 -5.89 -23.04
CA THR A 243 1.35 -4.79 -23.95
C THR A 243 0.60 -3.51 -23.61
N SER A 244 -0.27 -3.53 -22.61
CA SER A 244 -1.05 -2.39 -22.14
C SER A 244 -0.19 -1.37 -21.38
N SER A 245 -0.65 -0.11 -21.31
CA SER A 245 -0.10 0.84 -20.34
C SER A 245 -0.58 0.44 -18.94
N GLY A 246 0.32 0.47 -17.97
CA GLY A 246 0.06 -0.09 -16.64
C GLY A 246 0.39 -1.59 -16.53
N ALA A 247 1.06 -2.19 -17.52
CA ALA A 247 1.54 -3.56 -17.41
C ALA A 247 2.60 -3.69 -16.30
N ASN A 248 2.45 -4.70 -15.44
CA ASN A 248 3.27 -4.87 -14.23
C ASN A 248 4.71 -5.29 -14.54
N ILE A 249 5.64 -4.89 -13.67
CA ILE A 249 7.05 -5.25 -13.75
C ILE A 249 7.45 -6.18 -12.61
N VAL A 250 8.14 -7.25 -12.98
CA VAL A 250 8.60 -8.31 -12.07
C VAL A 250 10.07 -8.63 -12.33
N ALA A 251 10.74 -9.21 -11.33
CA ALA A 251 12.00 -9.90 -11.51
C ALA A 251 11.74 -11.42 -11.61
N ILE A 252 12.21 -12.02 -12.70
CA ILE A 252 12.12 -13.47 -12.97
C ILE A 252 13.43 -13.97 -13.58
N ASP A 253 13.62 -15.28 -13.61
CA ASP A 253 14.81 -15.89 -14.23
C ASP A 253 14.98 -15.42 -15.68
N CYS A 254 16.23 -15.12 -16.04
CA CYS A 254 16.57 -14.61 -17.37
C CYS A 254 16.40 -15.70 -18.45
N GLN A 255 15.57 -15.41 -19.45
CA GLN A 255 15.20 -16.28 -20.56
C GLN A 255 15.32 -15.59 -21.94
N ILE A 256 16.11 -14.52 -22.04
CA ILE A 256 16.19 -13.63 -23.23
C ILE A 256 16.58 -14.33 -24.53
N ASN A 257 17.37 -15.39 -24.45
CA ASN A 257 17.85 -16.14 -25.61
C ASN A 257 17.14 -17.49 -25.79
N ASP A 258 16.07 -17.75 -25.03
CA ASP A 258 15.31 -18.99 -25.14
C ASP A 258 14.10 -18.78 -26.07
N PRO A 259 14.10 -19.38 -27.28
CA PRO A 259 12.98 -19.25 -28.22
C PRO A 259 11.68 -19.88 -27.70
N GLN A 260 11.75 -20.78 -26.71
CA GLN A 260 10.60 -21.42 -26.08
C GLN A 260 10.08 -20.66 -24.87
N ALA A 261 10.82 -19.64 -24.41
CA ALA A 261 10.38 -18.83 -23.30
C ALA A 261 9.17 -17.98 -23.64
N LYS A 262 8.43 -17.59 -22.60
CA LYS A 262 7.29 -16.69 -22.72
C LYS A 262 7.73 -15.40 -23.42
N CYS A 263 6.92 -14.92 -24.37
CA CYS A 263 7.21 -13.75 -25.20
C CYS A 263 8.53 -13.84 -26.00
N GLN A 264 9.10 -15.04 -26.20
CA GLN A 264 10.41 -15.25 -26.83
C GLN A 264 11.52 -14.42 -26.16
N GLY A 265 11.43 -14.21 -24.84
CA GLY A 265 12.39 -13.42 -24.06
C GLY A 265 12.29 -11.90 -24.24
N LYS A 266 11.48 -11.40 -25.18
CA LYS A 266 11.39 -9.95 -25.50
C LYS A 266 10.87 -9.10 -24.35
N ASN A 267 10.05 -9.68 -23.46
CA ASN A 267 9.53 -9.00 -22.27
C ASN A 267 10.62 -8.68 -21.23
N GLN A 268 11.84 -9.23 -21.39
CA GLN A 268 13.00 -9.00 -20.53
C GLN A 268 14.06 -8.10 -21.19
N GLN A 269 13.77 -7.54 -22.37
CA GLN A 269 14.70 -6.73 -23.15
C GLN A 269 14.33 -5.25 -23.10
N TRP A 270 15.32 -4.43 -22.79
CA TRP A 270 15.19 -3.00 -22.53
C TRP A 270 16.23 -2.21 -23.32
N THR A 271 15.86 -0.99 -23.69
CA THR A 271 16.76 0.03 -24.23
C THR A 271 16.91 1.11 -23.19
N VAL A 272 18.13 1.33 -22.70
CA VAL A 272 18.44 2.42 -21.77
C VAL A 272 18.92 3.62 -22.58
N ASN A 273 18.15 4.71 -22.57
CA ASN A 273 18.52 5.96 -23.23
C ASN A 273 19.13 6.92 -22.21
N THR A 274 20.44 7.18 -22.33
CA THR A 274 21.16 8.06 -21.41
C THR A 274 20.92 9.55 -21.67
N VAL A 275 20.36 9.92 -22.82
CA VAL A 275 20.11 11.33 -23.19
C VAL A 275 18.83 11.85 -22.55
N ASP A 276 17.76 11.07 -22.59
CA ASP A 276 16.47 11.43 -21.97
C ASP A 276 16.12 10.60 -20.73
N GLN A 277 17.08 9.79 -20.26
CA GLN A 277 17.00 8.96 -19.05
C GLN A 277 15.87 7.93 -19.06
N THR A 278 15.31 7.59 -20.23
CA THR A 278 14.23 6.60 -20.31
C THR A 278 14.75 5.17 -20.37
N ILE A 279 14.01 4.24 -19.77
CA ILE A 279 14.19 2.79 -19.93
C ILE A 279 12.99 2.27 -20.72
N ILE A 280 13.22 1.85 -21.96
CA ILE A 280 12.17 1.53 -22.94
C ILE A 280 12.11 0.03 -23.18
N SER A 281 10.94 -0.57 -23.04
CA SER A 281 10.74 -1.98 -23.38
C SER A 281 10.88 -2.21 -24.88
N GLN A 282 11.68 -3.21 -25.26
CA GLN A 282 11.80 -3.63 -26.66
C GLN A 282 10.60 -4.46 -27.14
N MET A 283 9.73 -4.92 -26.22
CA MET A 283 8.53 -5.69 -26.56
C MET A 283 7.38 -4.81 -27.05
N ASN A 284 7.13 -3.69 -26.37
CA ASN A 284 5.93 -2.87 -26.59
C ASN A 284 6.24 -1.36 -26.77
N SER A 285 7.51 -0.96 -26.79
CA SER A 285 7.96 0.43 -26.95
C SER A 285 7.43 1.40 -25.86
N LYS A 286 7.05 0.88 -24.69
CA LYS A 286 6.63 1.66 -23.53
C LYS A 286 7.80 1.94 -22.60
N CYS A 287 7.72 3.05 -21.87
CA CYS A 287 8.72 3.48 -20.91
C CYS A 287 8.41 2.93 -19.53
N LEU A 288 9.44 2.48 -18.81
CA LEU A 288 9.36 2.18 -17.39
C LEU A 288 8.91 3.42 -16.63
N GLN A 289 7.93 3.28 -15.75
CA GLN A 289 7.26 4.41 -15.11
C GLN A 289 6.99 4.15 -13.61
N THR A 290 7.00 5.24 -12.85
CA THR A 290 6.35 5.36 -11.54
C THR A 290 5.47 6.63 -11.49
N PHE A 291 4.47 6.67 -10.60
CA PHE A 291 3.42 7.70 -10.59
C PHE A 291 3.30 8.44 -9.25
N ARG A 292 4.38 9.05 -8.75
CA ARG A 292 4.39 10.26 -7.90
C ARG A 292 4.84 10.14 -6.43
N ALA A 293 4.73 9.01 -5.74
CA ALA A 293 5.10 8.90 -4.30
C ALA A 293 6.10 7.78 -3.99
N ALA A 294 6.70 7.81 -2.78
CA ALA A 294 7.38 6.66 -2.21
C ALA A 294 6.38 5.49 -2.08
N GLY A 295 6.77 4.26 -2.43
CA GLY A 295 5.91 3.08 -2.36
C GLY A 295 5.09 2.76 -3.62
N SER A 296 5.06 3.61 -4.65
CA SER A 296 4.35 3.32 -5.91
C SER A 296 4.92 2.09 -6.64
N ALA A 297 4.03 1.25 -7.18
CA ALA A 297 4.41 0.18 -8.08
C ALA A 297 5.15 0.75 -9.31
N VAL A 298 6.04 -0.06 -9.88
CA VAL A 298 6.73 0.26 -11.12
C VAL A 298 6.06 -0.50 -12.25
N ASP A 299 5.70 0.20 -13.32
CA ASP A 299 5.04 -0.38 -14.48
C ASP A 299 5.61 0.17 -15.80
N VAL A 300 4.94 -0.11 -16.93
CA VAL A 300 5.25 0.51 -18.21
C VAL A 300 4.07 1.27 -18.78
N SER A 301 4.34 2.42 -19.40
CA SER A 301 3.32 3.26 -20.03
C SER A 301 3.81 3.91 -21.31
N THR A 302 2.90 4.54 -22.04
CA THR A 302 3.24 5.34 -23.22
C THR A 302 4.30 6.39 -22.85
N CYS A 303 5.41 6.42 -23.60
CA CYS A 303 6.51 7.33 -23.34
C CYS A 303 6.09 8.80 -23.50
N ASN A 304 6.13 9.56 -22.41
CA ASN A 304 5.89 11.00 -22.35
C ASN A 304 7.11 11.77 -21.79
N LYS A 305 8.11 11.05 -21.25
CA LYS A 305 9.37 11.58 -20.69
C LYS A 305 9.16 12.54 -19.52
N ASP A 306 8.08 12.38 -18.77
CA ASP A 306 7.92 13.04 -17.48
C ASP A 306 8.95 12.51 -16.46
N ASN A 307 9.08 13.17 -15.31
CA ASN A 307 10.06 12.76 -14.30
C ASN A 307 9.78 11.35 -13.73
N GLY A 308 8.55 10.84 -13.84
CA GLY A 308 8.21 9.48 -13.43
C GLY A 308 8.75 8.41 -14.38
N GLN A 309 9.10 8.79 -15.61
CA GLN A 309 9.71 7.93 -16.63
C GLN A 309 11.23 8.12 -16.78
N LYS A 310 11.83 9.01 -15.99
CA LYS A 310 13.27 9.27 -16.00
C LYS A 310 13.95 8.50 -14.88
N TRP A 311 14.96 7.74 -15.27
CA TRP A 311 15.71 6.84 -14.40
C TRP A 311 17.19 7.10 -14.56
N THR A 312 17.82 7.54 -13.47
CA THR A 312 19.24 7.83 -13.40
C THR A 312 19.99 6.59 -12.92
N TRP A 313 20.87 6.07 -13.78
CA TRP A 313 21.78 4.99 -13.41
C TRP A 313 23.00 5.57 -12.68
N ASN A 314 23.17 5.22 -11.41
CA ASN A 314 24.32 5.64 -10.63
C ASN A 314 25.52 4.73 -10.96
N SER A 315 26.56 5.30 -11.58
CA SER A 315 27.75 4.56 -12.00
C SER A 315 28.69 4.17 -10.84
N VAL A 316 28.50 4.72 -9.64
CA VAL A 316 29.35 4.46 -8.48
C VAL A 316 28.89 3.21 -7.74
N ASP A 317 27.58 3.02 -7.61
CA ASP A 317 27.00 1.96 -6.79
C ASP A 317 25.92 1.14 -7.50
N ASN A 318 25.71 1.37 -8.80
CA ASN A 318 24.83 0.60 -9.68
C ASN A 318 23.35 0.60 -9.25
N THR A 319 22.88 1.60 -8.52
CA THR A 319 21.43 1.82 -8.35
C THR A 319 20.79 2.51 -9.53
N ILE A 320 19.50 2.25 -9.73
CA ILE A 320 18.64 2.96 -10.68
C ILE A 320 17.70 3.84 -9.85
N GLU A 321 17.90 5.15 -9.86
CA GLU A 321 17.08 6.13 -9.12
C GLU A 321 16.04 6.77 -10.04
N ASN A 322 14.83 7.02 -9.54
CA ASN A 322 13.81 7.75 -10.27
C ASN A 322 13.85 9.26 -9.98
N ASP A 323 13.75 10.08 -11.02
CA ASP A 323 13.89 11.54 -10.91
C ASP A 323 12.65 12.23 -10.28
N LEU A 324 11.49 11.56 -10.17
CA LEU A 324 10.28 12.15 -9.58
C LEU A 324 10.30 12.11 -8.06
N ASN A 325 10.76 11.01 -7.47
CA ASN A 325 10.64 10.75 -6.04
C ASN A 325 11.98 10.43 -5.33
N HIS A 326 13.09 10.41 -6.08
CA HIS A 326 14.43 10.14 -5.55
C HIS A 326 14.54 8.79 -4.82
N LYS A 327 13.75 7.80 -5.27
CA LYS A 327 13.79 6.43 -4.78
C LYS A 327 14.45 5.51 -5.79
N CYS A 328 15.02 4.43 -5.28
CA CYS A 328 15.75 3.46 -6.05
C CYS A 328 14.89 2.25 -6.40
N LEU A 329 15.01 1.77 -7.63
CA LEU A 329 14.38 0.55 -8.12
C LEU A 329 14.84 -0.65 -7.28
N THR A 330 13.88 -1.43 -6.79
CA THR A 330 14.15 -2.60 -5.95
C THR A 330 13.23 -3.77 -6.25
N GLN A 331 13.62 -4.94 -5.77
CA GLN A 331 12.74 -6.09 -5.61
C GLN A 331 11.97 -5.96 -4.28
N VAL A 332 10.70 -6.35 -4.30
CA VAL A 332 9.80 -6.33 -3.14
C VAL A 332 9.66 -7.77 -2.61
N PRO A 333 10.08 -8.06 -1.37
CA PRO A 333 9.94 -9.39 -0.77
C PRO A 333 8.49 -9.85 -0.70
N GLU A 334 8.26 -11.16 -0.83
CA GLU A 334 6.92 -11.75 -0.96
C GLU A 334 6.16 -11.92 0.36
N LEU A 335 6.87 -11.95 1.49
CA LEU A 335 6.27 -12.19 2.79
C LEU A 335 6.49 -10.96 3.68
N GLU A 336 5.40 -10.41 4.19
CA GLU A 336 5.40 -9.17 4.97
C GLU A 336 4.83 -9.40 6.38
N VAL A 337 5.37 -8.65 7.33
CA VAL A 337 4.80 -8.49 8.67
C VAL A 337 4.44 -7.02 8.86
N TRP A 338 3.16 -6.76 9.11
CA TRP A 338 2.67 -5.46 9.51
C TRP A 338 2.31 -5.48 10.98
N ALA A 339 2.50 -4.36 11.67
CA ALA A 339 2.10 -4.22 13.06
C ALA A 339 1.61 -2.81 13.37
N GLY A 340 0.67 -2.71 14.31
CA GLY A 340 0.22 -1.46 14.90
C GLY A 340 -0.20 -1.68 16.35
N ASP A 341 0.20 -0.76 17.22
CA ASP A 341 -0.14 -0.80 18.64
C ASP A 341 -1.65 -0.57 18.84
N LEU A 342 -2.19 -1.15 19.91
CA LEU A 342 -3.57 -0.99 20.34
C LEU A 342 -3.62 -0.35 21.74
N ASP A 343 -4.73 0.32 22.04
CA ASP A 343 -4.93 1.08 23.29
C ASP A 343 -4.75 0.23 24.56
N ASP A 344 -5.09 -1.06 24.49
CA ASP A 344 -4.95 -2.00 25.62
C ASP A 344 -3.51 -2.53 25.82
N GLY A 345 -2.53 -1.99 25.08
CA GLY A 345 -1.12 -2.40 25.12
C GLY A 345 -0.80 -3.69 24.36
N SER A 346 -1.79 -4.29 23.70
CA SER A 346 -1.54 -5.36 22.73
C SER A 346 -1.15 -4.80 21.37
N VAL A 347 -0.70 -5.69 20.47
CA VAL A 347 -0.29 -5.33 19.11
C VAL A 347 -1.15 -6.10 18.11
N ALA A 348 -1.73 -5.38 17.15
CA ALA A 348 -2.32 -5.98 15.96
C ALA A 348 -1.19 -6.35 15.00
N VAL A 349 -1.15 -7.60 14.53
CA VAL A 349 -0.15 -8.07 13.57
C VAL A 349 -0.85 -8.65 12.35
N LEU A 350 -0.38 -8.30 11.15
CA LEU A 350 -0.81 -8.94 9.91
C LEU A 350 0.37 -9.66 9.28
N LEU A 351 0.24 -10.97 9.12
CA LEU A 351 1.16 -11.80 8.35
C LEU A 351 0.61 -11.89 6.94
N PHE A 352 1.30 -11.31 5.97
CA PHE A 352 0.80 -11.16 4.60
C PHE A 352 1.70 -11.87 3.60
N ASN A 353 1.15 -12.83 2.86
CA ASN A 353 1.79 -13.40 1.69
C ASN A 353 1.33 -12.64 0.44
N ARG A 354 2.14 -11.68 -0.02
CA ARG A 354 1.88 -10.94 -1.26
C ARG A 354 2.37 -11.66 -2.51
N GLY A 355 3.07 -12.79 -2.35
CA GLY A 355 3.59 -13.59 -3.44
C GLY A 355 2.50 -14.23 -4.30
N ASN A 356 2.89 -14.75 -5.47
CA ASN A 356 1.97 -15.23 -6.49
C ASN A 356 1.87 -16.76 -6.61
N SER A 357 2.67 -17.52 -5.87
CA SER A 357 2.92 -18.92 -6.29
C SER A 357 3.02 -19.95 -5.18
N VAL A 358 3.46 -19.59 -3.97
CA VAL A 358 3.76 -20.57 -2.93
C VAL A 358 3.13 -20.17 -1.61
N SER A 359 2.46 -21.13 -0.97
CA SER A 359 1.96 -21.00 0.39
C SER A 359 3.10 -21.24 1.38
N GLU A 360 3.40 -20.26 2.22
CA GLU A 360 4.56 -20.31 3.12
C GLU A 360 4.22 -19.80 4.52
N PRO A 361 4.89 -20.30 5.56
CA PRO A 361 4.71 -19.78 6.91
C PRO A 361 5.43 -18.43 7.06
N ILE A 362 4.86 -17.52 7.83
CA ILE A 362 5.45 -16.22 8.15
C ILE A 362 5.65 -16.14 9.66
N THR A 363 6.78 -15.58 10.08
CA THR A 363 7.14 -15.43 11.50
C THR A 363 7.16 -13.97 11.89
N VAL A 364 6.47 -13.63 12.99
CA VAL A 364 6.65 -12.35 13.70
C VAL A 364 7.53 -12.57 14.92
N GLN A 365 8.62 -11.80 15.05
CA GLN A 365 9.45 -11.83 16.27
C GLN A 365 8.95 -10.82 17.28
N TRP A 366 9.05 -11.12 18.58
CA TRP A 366 8.73 -10.17 19.66
C TRP A 366 9.57 -8.91 19.57
N SER A 367 10.83 -9.03 19.15
CA SER A 367 11.70 -7.87 18.90
C SER A 367 11.18 -6.93 17.81
N ASP A 368 10.44 -7.44 16.82
CA ASP A 368 9.95 -6.62 15.71
C ASP A 368 8.75 -5.78 16.12
N ILE A 369 8.01 -6.21 17.15
CA ILE A 369 6.82 -5.54 17.69
C ILE A 369 7.07 -4.87 19.05
N GLY A 370 8.34 -4.65 19.42
CA GLY A 370 8.71 -3.94 20.64
C GLY A 370 8.48 -4.72 21.95
N PHE A 371 8.17 -6.02 21.87
CA PHE A 371 7.95 -6.87 23.04
C PHE A 371 9.29 -7.40 23.58
N PRO A 372 9.42 -7.61 24.91
CA PRO A 372 10.60 -8.23 25.48
C PRO A 372 10.79 -9.66 24.92
N VAL A 373 11.97 -9.93 24.36
CA VAL A 373 12.25 -11.17 23.64
C VAL A 373 11.99 -12.43 24.49
N ARG A 374 12.23 -12.37 25.80
CA ARG A 374 12.12 -13.53 26.71
C ARG A 374 10.72 -13.77 27.25
N ASP A 375 9.81 -12.84 27.05
CA ASP A 375 8.49 -12.90 27.64
C ASP A 375 7.56 -13.77 26.79
N SER A 376 6.55 -14.30 27.46
CA SER A 376 5.45 -14.99 26.81
C SER A 376 4.45 -13.93 26.30
N ALA A 377 3.78 -14.20 25.18
CA ALA A 377 2.66 -13.41 24.72
C ALA A 377 1.52 -14.33 24.26
N LEU A 378 0.28 -13.92 24.54
CA LEU A 378 -0.93 -14.61 24.07
C LEU A 378 -1.20 -14.21 22.63
N VAL A 379 -1.33 -15.21 21.76
CA VAL A 379 -1.64 -15.01 20.34
C VAL A 379 -3.09 -15.40 20.08
N ARG A 380 -3.85 -14.51 19.46
CA ARG A 380 -5.23 -14.74 19.01
C ARG A 380 -5.33 -14.50 17.51
N ASP A 381 -5.86 -15.47 16.78
CA ASP A 381 -6.30 -15.31 15.40
C ASP A 381 -7.61 -14.51 15.37
N VAL A 382 -7.57 -13.35 14.72
CA VAL A 382 -8.69 -12.42 14.64
C VAL A 382 -9.78 -12.96 13.74
N TRP A 383 -9.44 -13.46 12.54
CA TRP A 383 -10.41 -13.99 11.57
C TRP A 383 -11.04 -15.29 12.04
N ALA A 384 -10.24 -16.22 12.57
CA ALA A 384 -10.77 -17.47 13.14
C ALA A 384 -11.42 -17.27 14.51
N GLN A 385 -11.34 -16.06 15.09
CA GLN A 385 -11.81 -15.71 16.43
C GLN A 385 -11.31 -16.68 17.52
N LYS A 386 -10.08 -17.17 17.35
CA LYS A 386 -9.53 -18.31 18.11
C LYS A 386 -8.27 -17.93 18.85
N ASN A 387 -8.19 -18.28 20.13
CA ASN A 387 -6.95 -18.18 20.89
C ASN A 387 -6.03 -19.33 20.50
N LEU A 388 -4.80 -19.02 20.10
CA LEU A 388 -3.81 -20.00 19.67
C LEU A 388 -2.91 -20.45 20.84
N GLY A 389 -2.81 -19.63 21.88
CA GLY A 389 -2.09 -19.93 23.12
C GLY A 389 -0.94 -18.97 23.40
N PRO A 390 -0.19 -19.21 24.48
CA PRO A 390 1.02 -18.47 24.77
C PRO A 390 2.18 -18.93 23.88
N TYR A 391 2.96 -17.98 23.39
CA TYR A 391 4.20 -18.23 22.66
C TYR A 391 5.34 -17.40 23.26
N ARG A 392 6.56 -17.93 23.22
CA ARG A 392 7.78 -17.21 23.62
C ARG A 392 8.63 -16.88 22.41
N TYR A 393 9.33 -15.76 22.44
CA TYR A 393 10.24 -15.24 21.42
C TYR A 393 9.58 -14.80 20.10
N ASN A 394 8.66 -15.60 19.55
CA ASN A 394 8.00 -15.36 18.28
C ASN A 394 6.73 -16.20 18.12
N TYR A 395 5.98 -15.91 17.06
CA TYR A 395 4.95 -16.78 16.52
C TYR A 395 5.20 -17.04 15.04
N THR A 396 5.10 -18.30 14.61
CA THR A 396 5.15 -18.70 13.20
C THR A 396 3.80 -19.30 12.79
N SER A 397 3.22 -18.76 11.73
CA SER A 397 1.92 -19.23 11.22
C SER A 397 2.02 -20.63 10.60
N SER A 398 0.87 -21.26 10.38
CA SER A 398 0.75 -22.25 9.30
C SER A 398 1.04 -21.60 7.94
N ASN A 399 1.16 -22.40 6.88
CA ASN A 399 1.32 -21.86 5.54
C ASN A 399 0.16 -20.90 5.22
N ILE A 400 0.51 -19.70 4.76
CA ILE A 400 -0.42 -18.69 4.28
C ILE A 400 -0.38 -18.75 2.75
N ASP A 401 -1.52 -18.96 2.11
CA ASP A 401 -1.62 -19.05 0.66
C ASP A 401 -1.24 -17.72 -0.01
N PRO A 402 -0.82 -17.75 -1.30
CA PRO A 402 -0.66 -16.54 -2.10
C PRO A 402 -1.86 -15.60 -1.95
N HIS A 403 -1.58 -14.30 -1.88
CA HIS A 403 -2.57 -13.22 -1.76
C HIS A 403 -3.44 -13.26 -0.49
N SER A 404 -3.05 -14.06 0.50
CA SER A 404 -3.80 -14.26 1.73
C SER A 404 -3.07 -13.69 2.95
N VAL A 405 -3.81 -13.54 4.04
CA VAL A 405 -3.32 -12.99 5.30
C VAL A 405 -3.72 -13.84 6.50
N MET A 406 -2.95 -13.72 7.59
CA MET A 406 -3.38 -14.07 8.94
C MET A 406 -3.30 -12.81 9.81
N MET A 407 -4.43 -12.39 10.37
CA MET A 407 -4.50 -11.26 11.30
C MET A 407 -4.50 -11.76 12.73
N LEU A 408 -3.58 -11.24 13.54
CA LEU A 408 -3.36 -11.62 14.92
C LEU A 408 -3.57 -10.42 15.85
N LYS A 409 -4.04 -10.69 17.06
CA LYS A 409 -3.92 -9.80 18.21
C LYS A 409 -2.97 -10.47 19.20
N ILE A 410 -1.87 -9.79 19.54
CA ILE A 410 -0.80 -10.33 20.37
C ILE A 410 -0.68 -9.49 21.65
N THR A 411 -0.89 -10.12 22.80
CA THR A 411 -0.89 -9.44 24.11
C THR A 411 0.25 -9.98 24.98
N LEU A 412 1.09 -9.10 25.53
CA LEU A 412 2.10 -9.51 26.49
C LEU A 412 1.47 -10.27 27.66
N TYR A 413 2.01 -11.45 27.94
CA TYR A 413 1.57 -12.30 29.03
C TYR A 413 2.51 -12.09 30.21
N ALA A 414 2.08 -11.30 31.19
CA ALA A 414 2.74 -11.26 32.48
C ALA A 414 2.47 -12.59 33.20
N GLU A 415 3.48 -13.46 33.30
CA GLU A 415 3.43 -14.60 34.23
C GLU A 415 3.33 -14.01 35.64
N ASN A 416 2.15 -14.09 36.27
CA ASN A 416 2.01 -13.75 37.69
C ASN A 416 3.01 -14.60 38.50
N GLU A 417 3.98 -13.96 39.17
CA GLU A 417 4.99 -14.60 40.03
C GLU A 417 4.41 -15.37 41.25
N ASN A 418 3.09 -15.49 41.38
CA ASN A 418 2.42 -16.02 42.57
C ASN A 418 2.24 -17.55 42.63
N ASN A 419 2.87 -18.34 41.75
CA ASN A 419 2.81 -19.81 41.81
C ASN A 419 4.10 -20.49 42.32
N SER A 420 5.00 -19.74 42.97
CA SER A 420 6.22 -20.29 43.58
C SER A 420 6.16 -20.53 45.10
N GLN A 421 4.98 -20.43 45.74
CA GLN A 421 4.82 -20.66 47.19
C GLN A 421 3.73 -21.70 47.57
N ALA A 422 3.52 -22.72 46.73
CA ALA A 422 2.73 -23.89 47.13
C ALA A 422 3.43 -25.17 46.68
N ASN A 423 4.44 -25.60 47.44
CA ASN A 423 4.93 -26.97 47.52
C ASN A 423 5.27 -27.29 48.96
#